data_AF-A0A256ZF65-F1
#
_entry.id   AF-A0A256ZF65-F1
#
_cell.length_a   1.000
_cell.length_b   1.000
_cell.length_c   1.000
_cell.angle_alpha   90.00
_cell.angle_beta   90.00
_cell.angle_gamma   90.00
#
_symmetry.space_group_name_H-M   'P 1'
#
loop_
_entity.id
_entity.type
_entity.pdbx_description
1 polymer ?
#
loop_
_entity_poly.entity_id
_entity_poly.type
_entity_poly.pdbx_seq_one_letter_code
_entity_poly.pdbx_strand_id
1 'polypeptide(L)' 'MSLEVVFLGTSGSVPTVDRGLPSIAIRVKGELLLFDCGEGTQRQMIKARLGFPAKLKVFITHL' A
#
# COMPACT_ATOMS: atom_id res chain seq x y z
N MET A 1 -16.70 -6.19 -12.35
CA MET A 1 -15.29 -6.11 -11.90
C MET A 1 -15.22 -4.98 -10.88
N SER A 2 -14.84 -5.26 -9.64
CA SER A 2 -14.69 -4.21 -8.61
C SER A 2 -13.26 -3.68 -8.58
N LEU A 3 -13.14 -2.36 -8.45
CA LEU A 3 -11.91 -1.66 -8.11
C LEU A 3 -11.94 -1.44 -6.58
N GLU A 4 -10.89 -1.83 -5.88
CA GLU A 4 -10.73 -1.55 -4.45
C GLU A 4 -9.45 -0.75 -4.23
N VAL A 5 -9.54 0.31 -3.44
CA VAL A 5 -8.41 1.17 -3.06
C VAL A 5 -8.25 1.10 -1.55
N VAL A 6 -7.06 0.77 -1.08
CA VAL A 6 -6.72 0.63 0.33
C VAL A 6 -5.57 1.57 0.66
N PHE A 7 -5.83 2.53 1.54
CA PHE A 7 -4.81 3.41 2.08
C PHE A 7 -4.04 2.70 3.19
N LEU A 8 -2.77 2.36 2.93
CA LEU A 8 -1.91 1.67 3.89
C LEU A 8 -1.16 2.66 4.79
N GLY A 9 -0.83 3.83 4.25
CA GLY A 9 -0.37 4.97 5.01
C GLY A 9 -0.64 6.26 4.26
N THR A 10 -0.85 7.33 5.03
CA THR A 10 -1.34 8.62 4.51
C THR A 10 -0.60 9.82 5.11
N SER A 11 0.32 9.60 6.06
CA SER A 11 1.17 10.67 6.59
C SER A 11 2.16 11.16 5.53
N GLY A 12 2.67 12.37 5.70
CA GLY A 12 3.73 12.94 4.86
C GLY A 12 5.00 13.16 5.66
N SER A 13 6.16 13.00 5.00
CA SER A 13 7.52 13.15 5.57
C SER A 13 7.88 12.19 6.72
N VAL A 14 7.11 12.18 7.80
CA VAL A 14 7.31 11.33 8.98
C VAL A 14 6.01 10.60 9.35
N PRO A 15 6.08 9.36 9.86
CA PRO A 15 4.90 8.66 10.36
C PRO A 15 4.41 9.31 11.66
N THR A 16 3.14 9.04 11.98
CA THR A 16 2.52 9.37 13.27
C THR A 16 2.07 8.08 13.96
N VAL A 17 1.58 8.18 15.20
CA VAL A 17 1.03 7.04 15.94
C VAL A 17 -0.10 6.35 15.15
N ASP A 18 -0.97 7.13 14.51
CA ASP A 18 -2.17 6.63 13.84
C ASP A 18 -2.01 6.45 12.32
N ARG A 19 -0.98 7.08 11.72
CA ARG A 19 -0.82 7.14 10.25
C ARG A 19 0.61 6.83 9.83
N GLY A 20 0.79 5.75 9.07
CA GLY A 20 2.06 5.40 8.43
C GLY A 20 2.41 6.33 7.26
N LEU A 21 3.64 6.19 6.75
CA LEU A 21 4.16 6.88 5.56
C LEU A 21 3.37 6.52 4.28
N PRO A 22 3.47 7.31 3.20
CA PRO A 22 2.64 7.12 2.00
C PRO A 22 2.75 5.71 1.44
N SER A 23 1.60 5.05 1.31
CA SER A 23 1.45 3.84 0.52
C SER A 23 -0.03 3.56 0.24
N ILE A 24 -0.36 3.25 -1.01
CA ILE A 24 -1.71 2.93 -1.48
C ILE A 24 -1.67 1.61 -2.22
N ALA A 25 -2.54 0.67 -1.84
CA ALA A 25 -2.75 -0.56 -2.57
C ALA A 25 -4.05 -0.49 -3.38
N ILE A 26 -3.99 -0.89 -4.65
CA ILE A 26 -5.13 -0.99 -5.55
C ILE A 26 -5.30 -2.44 -5.98
N ARG A 27 -6.47 -3.02 -5.69
CA ARG A 27 -6.85 -4.35 -6.19
C ARG A 27 -7.73 -4.16 -7.42
N VAL A 28 -7.27 -4.69 -8.56
CA VAL A 28 -7.98 -4.56 -9.83
C VAL A 28 -7.67 -5.76 -10.72
N LYS A 29 -8.69 -6.36 -11.33
CA LYS A 29 -8.55 -7.48 -12.28
C LYS A 29 -7.66 -8.65 -11.77
N GLY A 30 -7.72 -8.94 -10.47
CA GLY A 30 -6.93 -9.99 -9.84
C GLY A 30 -5.45 -9.64 -9.59
N GLU A 31 -5.06 -8.39 -9.85
CA GLU A 31 -3.74 -7.86 -9.54
C GLU A 31 -3.78 -7.00 -8.27
N LEU A 32 -2.61 -6.90 -7.61
CA LEU A 32 -2.39 -5.96 -6.52
C LEU A 32 -1.29 -4.98 -6.96
N LEU A 33 -1.66 -3.72 -7.09
CA LEU A 33 -0.77 -2.62 -7.43
C LEU A 33 -0.46 -1.85 -6.15
N LEU A 34 0.81 -1.63 -5.84
CA LEU A 34 1.26 -0.86 -4.69
C LEU A 34 1.92 0.43 -5.18
N PHE A 35 1.36 1.57 -4.81
CA PHE A 35 1.90 2.89 -5.09
C PHE A 35 2.55 3.43 -3.82
N ASP A 36 3.86 3.68 -3.91
CA ASP A 36 4.78 3.98 -2.83
C ASP A 36 4.87 2.88 -1.76
N CYS A 37 6.01 2.84 -1.08
CA CYS A 37 6.33 1.83 -0.07
C CYS A 37 7.07 2.48 1.09
N GLY A 38 6.44 3.48 1.72
CA GLY A 38 6.96 4.09 2.93
C GLY A 38 7.23 3.06 4.04
N GLU A 39 8.07 3.43 5.02
CA GLU A 39 8.41 2.55 6.14
C GLU A 39 7.14 1.97 6.81
N GLY A 40 7.17 0.66 7.06
CA GLY A 40 6.07 -0.06 7.70
C GLY A 40 4.93 -0.49 6.76
N THR A 41 4.97 -0.17 5.47
CA THR A 41 3.96 -0.59 4.47
C THR A 41 3.65 -2.09 4.54
N GLN A 42 4.66 -2.95 4.65
CA GLN A 42 4.47 -4.40 4.80
C GLN A 42 3.56 -4.78 5.99
N ARG A 43 3.67 -4.08 7.13
CA ARG A 43 2.85 -4.34 8.32
C ARG A 43 1.40 -3.92 8.07
N GLN A 44 1.22 -2.82 7.35
CA GLN A 44 -0.10 -2.30 6.98
C GLN A 44 -0.78 -3.23 5.96
N MET A 45 -0.03 -3.79 5.00
CA MET A 45 -0.55 -4.81 4.07
C MET A 45 -1.08 -6.06 4.79
N ILE A 46 -0.35 -6.52 5.82
CA ILE A 46 -0.78 -7.66 6.65
C ILE A 46 -2.05 -7.31 7.43
N LYS A 47 -2.11 -6.14 8.10
CA LYS A 47 -3.30 -5.68 8.82
C LYS A 47 -4.53 -5.55 7.92
N ALA A 48 -4.34 -5.06 6.69
CA ALA A 48 -5.37 -4.92 5.67
C ALA A 48 -5.72 -6.25 4.95
N ARG A 49 -5.10 -7.37 5.34
CA ARG A 49 -5.33 -8.71 4.76
C ARG A 49 -5.13 -8.74 3.23
N LEU A 50 -4.20 -7.93 2.73
CA LEU A 50 -3.84 -7.91 1.31
C LEU A 50 -2.92 -9.07 0.92
N GLY A 51 -2.12 -9.54 1.88
CA GLY A 51 -1.09 -10.55 1.64
C GLY A 51 0.01 -10.06 0.69
N PHE A 52 0.80 -10.99 0.17
CA PHE A 52 1.87 -10.73 -0.79
C PHE A 52 1.70 -11.64 -2.01
N PRO A 53 0.79 -11.28 -2.94
CA PRO A 53 0.51 -12.12 -4.09
C PRO A 53 1.69 -12.16 -5.05
N ALA A 54 1.84 -13.27 -5.79
CA ALA A 54 2.90 -13.42 -6.81
C ALA A 54 2.85 -12.33 -7.90
N LYS A 55 1.66 -11.76 -8.17
CA LYS A 55 1.44 -10.64 -9.10
C LYS A 55 1.34 -9.29 -8.39
N LEU A 56 2.27 -9.02 -7.47
CA LEU A 56 2.43 -7.70 -6.86
C LEU A 56 3.27 -6.81 -7.79
N LYS A 57 2.75 -5.63 -8.13
CA LYS A 57 3.50 -4.60 -8.90
C LYS A 57 3.68 -3.38 -8.02
N VAL A 58 4.92 -2.89 -7.91
CA VAL A 58 5.25 -1.74 -7.06
C VAL A 58 5.66 -0.56 -7.94
N PHE A 59 5.06 0.59 -7.69
CA PHE A 59 5.31 1.85 -8.38
C PHE A 59 5.79 2.86 -7.34
N ILE A 60 6.98 3.41 -7.54
CA ILE A 60 7.58 4.41 -6.63
C ILE A 60 7.50 5.77 -7.31
N THR A 61 6.89 6.74 -6.64
CA THR A 61 6.65 8.07 -7.21
C THR A 61 7.92 8.93 -7.27
N HIS A 62 8.81 8.78 -6.29
CA HIS A 62 10.07 9.52 -6.17
C HIS A 62 11.07 8.78 -5.25
N LEU A 63 12.32 9.26 -5.21
CA LEU A 63 13.33 8.86 -4.23
C LEU A 63 13.45 9.91 -3.12
#